data_AF-X1RCK0-F1
#
_entry.id   AF-X1RCK0-F1
#
_cell.length_a   1.000
_cell.length_b   1.000
_cell.length_c   1.000
_cell.angle_alpha   90.00
_cell.angle_beta   90.00
_cell.angle_gamma   90.00
#
_symmetry.space_group_name_H-M   'P 1'
#
loop_
_entity.id
_entity.type
_entity.pdbx_description
1 polymer ?
#
loop_
_entity_poly.entity_id
_entity_poly.type
_entity_poly.pdbx_seq_one_letter_code
_entity_poly.pdbx_strand_id
1 'polypeptide(L)'
;IYSDILDGEKAKARIRTSIRLLRYLPYAFYFDSTGSLLGSITNYKKASVYFRKALEMERENIHRKLLLTKLSFTSAMAGRYRKSIKFLKNAEMEMEGTHSLFTIIQAHCALGQGNISKASYHIKIALEESEKRQLRNHLHAASLGLAGIRATLGEEKEAKAILRKYIPLFRKYGMKRETLIRNALLEKNLISKEHIKGFPIFKLLSLLRNNPSTGRYNKALRFAKEKELLGFLHRIIVFFPEPVRALLEKGKDTGLPRAILNLPIFRKEIPVYSVKFLGHLIIYKNQKYLSVMFTPK
;
A
#
# COMPACT_ATOMS: atom_id res chain seq x y z
N ILE A 1 0.24 -19.04 -6.84
CA ILE A 1 -0.37 -19.60 -8.08
C ILE A 1 -1.82 -19.15 -8.26
N TYR A 2 -2.81 -19.67 -7.50
CA TYR A 2 -4.22 -19.29 -7.72
C TYR A 2 -4.54 -17.81 -7.42
N SER A 3 -3.86 -17.22 -6.42
CA SER A 3 -3.90 -15.77 -6.14
C SER A 3 -3.42 -14.94 -7.33
N ASP A 4 -2.41 -15.44 -8.03
CA ASP A 4 -1.66 -14.68 -9.03
C ASP A 4 -2.39 -14.71 -10.38
N ILE A 5 -3.15 -15.78 -10.63
CA ILE A 5 -4.08 -15.89 -11.77
C ILE A 5 -5.48 -15.35 -11.48
N LEU A 6 -5.72 -14.77 -10.30
CA LEU A 6 -6.99 -14.19 -9.87
C LEU A 6 -8.16 -15.20 -9.69
N ASP A 7 -7.85 -16.48 -9.48
CA ASP A 7 -8.86 -17.50 -9.13
C ASP A 7 -9.13 -17.49 -7.62
N GLY A 8 -9.96 -16.54 -7.19
CA GLY A 8 -10.26 -16.29 -5.79
C GLY A 8 -10.96 -17.45 -5.08
N GLU A 9 -11.83 -18.18 -5.78
CA GLU A 9 -12.56 -19.31 -5.18
C GLU A 9 -11.65 -20.51 -4.96
N LYS A 10 -10.80 -20.87 -5.94
CA LYS A 10 -9.79 -21.93 -5.70
C LYS A 10 -8.78 -21.53 -4.64
N ALA A 11 -8.34 -20.27 -4.61
CA ALA A 11 -7.45 -19.79 -3.56
C ALA A 11 -8.08 -19.95 -2.16
N LYS A 12 -9.35 -19.55 -1.99
CA LYS A 12 -10.09 -19.77 -0.73
C LYS A 12 -10.29 -21.24 -0.40
N ALA A 13 -10.54 -22.10 -1.39
CA ALA A 13 -10.69 -23.54 -1.18
C ALA A 13 -9.38 -24.14 -0.63
N ARG A 14 -8.24 -23.81 -1.22
CA ARG A 14 -6.92 -24.26 -0.74
C ARG A 14 -6.60 -23.73 0.66
N ILE A 15 -6.94 -22.48 0.95
CA ILE A 15 -6.81 -21.91 2.31
C ILE A 15 -7.69 -22.68 3.31
N ARG A 16 -8.94 -23.02 2.95
CA ARG A 16 -9.81 -23.83 3.81
C ARG A 16 -9.20 -25.20 4.11
N THR A 17 -8.64 -25.87 3.10
CA THR A 17 -7.91 -27.14 3.28
C THR A 17 -6.71 -26.97 4.21
N SER A 18 -5.88 -25.95 3.98
CA SER A 18 -4.72 -25.64 4.82
C SER A 18 -5.13 -25.40 6.28
N ILE A 19 -6.21 -24.67 6.54
CA ILE A 19 -6.73 -24.45 7.89
C ILE A 19 -7.23 -25.74 8.54
N ARG A 20 -7.83 -26.67 7.78
CA ARG A 20 -8.24 -27.98 8.31
C ARG A 20 -7.03 -28.82 8.72
N LEU A 21 -5.98 -28.80 7.91
CA LEU A 21 -4.75 -29.55 8.18
C LEU A 21 -4.01 -29.07 9.44
N LEU A 22 -4.13 -27.79 9.79
CA LEU A 22 -3.55 -27.25 11.04
C LEU A 22 -4.08 -27.92 12.32
N ARG A 23 -5.23 -28.60 12.27
CA ARG A 23 -5.73 -29.39 13.40
C ARG A 23 -4.84 -30.59 13.71
N TYR A 24 -4.17 -31.12 12.69
CA TYR A 24 -3.33 -32.32 12.79
C TYR A 24 -1.84 -31.98 12.77
N LEU A 25 -1.46 -30.82 12.22
CA LEU A 25 -0.07 -30.38 12.08
C LEU A 25 0.13 -28.96 12.66
N PRO A 26 0.05 -28.79 13.99
CA PRO A 26 0.13 -27.47 14.62
C PRO A 26 1.59 -27.01 14.76
N TYR A 27 2.35 -26.92 13.67
CA TYR A 27 3.74 -26.43 13.70
C TYR A 27 3.81 -24.96 13.26
N ALA A 28 4.78 -24.21 13.80
CA ALA A 28 4.99 -22.79 13.50
C ALA A 28 5.03 -22.52 11.99
N PHE A 29 5.76 -23.35 11.24
CA PHE A 29 5.86 -23.30 9.78
C PHE A 29 4.50 -23.33 9.06
N TYR A 30 3.58 -24.20 9.48
CA TYR A 30 2.26 -24.30 8.84
C TYR A 30 1.36 -23.12 9.20
N PHE A 31 1.45 -22.60 10.44
CA PHE A 31 0.75 -21.37 10.81
C PHE A 31 1.26 -20.18 9.98
N ASP A 32 2.57 -20.04 9.81
CA ASP A 32 3.18 -19.00 8.97
C ASP A 32 2.72 -19.12 7.50
N SER A 33 2.83 -20.32 6.93
CA SER A 33 2.41 -20.60 5.56
C SER A 33 0.93 -20.26 5.34
N THR A 34 0.06 -20.62 6.29
CA THR A 34 -1.37 -20.29 6.26
C THR A 34 -1.60 -18.78 6.31
N GLY A 35 -0.87 -18.08 7.18
CA GLY A 35 -0.89 -16.62 7.26
C GLY A 35 -0.45 -15.97 5.95
N SER A 36 0.59 -16.49 5.31
CA SER A 36 1.11 -16.02 4.03
C SER A 36 0.11 -16.22 2.90
N LEU A 37 -0.57 -17.37 2.83
CA LEU A 37 -1.66 -17.62 1.87
C LEU A 37 -2.86 -16.70 2.09
N LEU A 38 -3.23 -16.42 3.34
CA LEU A 38 -4.27 -15.44 3.66
C LEU A 38 -3.87 -14.02 3.23
N GLY A 39 -2.59 -13.67 3.43
CA GLY A 39 -2.02 -12.40 2.98
C GLY A 39 -2.04 -12.25 1.45
N SER A 40 -1.79 -13.32 0.70
CA SER A 40 -1.81 -13.31 -0.78
C SER A 40 -3.21 -13.12 -1.35
N ILE A 41 -4.28 -13.42 -0.60
CA ILE A 41 -5.65 -13.03 -0.97
C ILE A 41 -6.10 -11.73 -0.30
N THR A 42 -5.18 -10.96 0.28
CA THR A 42 -5.43 -9.67 0.96
C THR A 42 -6.33 -9.77 2.20
N ASN A 43 -6.37 -10.95 2.85
CA ASN A 43 -7.07 -11.17 4.11
C ASN A 43 -6.13 -10.96 5.31
N TYR A 44 -5.64 -9.73 5.48
CA TYR A 44 -4.65 -9.41 6.50
C TYR A 44 -5.16 -9.59 7.92
N LYS A 45 -6.46 -9.37 8.15
CA LYS A 45 -7.12 -9.62 9.43
C LYS A 45 -6.87 -11.05 9.91
N LYS A 46 -7.20 -12.04 9.08
CA LYS A 46 -6.94 -13.45 9.43
C LYS A 46 -5.46 -13.77 9.40
N ALA A 47 -4.70 -13.28 8.41
CA ALA A 47 -3.27 -13.53 8.33
C ALA A 47 -2.52 -13.16 9.63
N SER A 48 -2.85 -12.02 10.23
CA SER A 48 -2.25 -11.56 11.49
C SER A 48 -2.53 -12.48 12.70
N VAL A 49 -3.63 -13.25 12.67
CA VAL A 49 -3.94 -14.25 13.69
C VAL A 49 -2.99 -15.43 13.54
N TYR A 50 -2.82 -15.93 12.32
CA TYR A 50 -1.94 -17.08 12.06
C TYR A 50 -0.46 -16.75 12.26
N PHE A 51 0.00 -15.55 11.88
CA PHE A 51 1.37 -15.12 12.17
C PHE A 51 1.66 -15.00 13.67
N ARG A 52 0.67 -14.59 14.49
CA ARG A 52 0.84 -14.57 15.95
C ARG A 52 0.96 -15.98 16.53
N LYS A 53 0.11 -16.90 16.09
CA LYS A 53 0.21 -18.32 16.48
C LYS A 53 1.56 -18.92 16.09
N ALA A 54 2.03 -18.64 14.87
CA ALA A 54 3.37 -19.06 14.46
C ALA A 54 4.46 -18.51 15.39
N LEU A 55 4.38 -17.22 15.75
CA LEU A 55 5.35 -16.56 16.61
C LEU A 55 5.35 -17.10 18.05
N GLU A 56 4.20 -17.51 18.56
CA GLU A 56 4.08 -18.14 19.89
C GLU A 56 4.81 -19.49 19.95
N MET A 57 4.88 -20.20 18.82
CA MET A 57 5.48 -21.54 18.74
C MET A 57 6.94 -21.53 18.27
N GLU A 58 7.34 -20.47 17.57
CA GLU A 58 8.68 -20.38 16.98
C GLU A 58 9.75 -20.12 18.05
N ARG A 59 10.76 -20.98 18.08
CA ARG A 59 11.89 -20.89 19.04
C ARG A 59 13.11 -20.27 18.39
N GLU A 60 13.27 -20.41 17.08
CA GLU A 60 14.45 -19.93 16.38
C GLU A 60 14.38 -18.41 16.18
N ASN A 61 15.37 -17.68 16.67
CA ASN A 61 15.34 -16.22 16.69
C ASN A 61 15.16 -15.62 15.29
N ILE A 62 15.83 -16.16 14.27
CA ILE A 62 15.72 -15.66 12.90
C ILE A 62 14.29 -15.78 12.35
N HIS A 63 13.63 -16.92 12.56
CA HIS A 63 12.25 -17.14 12.15
C HIS A 63 11.27 -16.24 12.93
N ARG A 64 11.52 -16.01 14.23
CA ARG A 64 10.75 -15.03 15.02
C ARG A 64 10.86 -13.62 14.43
N LYS A 65 12.06 -13.18 14.07
CA LYS A 65 12.29 -11.87 13.43
C LYS A 65 11.56 -11.75 12.08
N LEU A 66 11.54 -12.80 11.26
CA LEU A 66 10.77 -12.83 10.01
C LEU A 66 9.25 -12.73 10.24
N LEU A 67 8.73 -13.43 11.25
CA LEU A 67 7.32 -13.33 11.64
C LEU A 67 6.96 -11.93 12.14
N LEU A 68 7.86 -11.26 12.86
CA LEU A 68 7.71 -9.87 13.26
C LEU A 68 7.66 -8.93 12.05
N THR A 69 8.45 -9.16 10.99
CA THR A 69 8.34 -8.43 9.71
C THR A 69 6.94 -8.58 9.10
N LYS A 70 6.39 -9.82 9.07
CA LYS A 70 5.04 -10.10 8.55
C LYS A 70 3.93 -9.47 9.39
N LEU A 71 4.06 -9.49 10.72
CA LEU A 71 3.15 -8.81 11.65
C LEU A 71 3.21 -7.29 11.53
N SER A 72 4.41 -6.76 11.29
CA SER A 72 4.61 -5.33 11.02
C SER A 72 3.91 -4.93 9.73
N PHE A 73 4.12 -5.67 8.65
CA PHE A 73 3.44 -5.43 7.37
C PHE A 73 1.91 -5.46 7.51
N THR A 74 1.35 -6.51 8.10
CA THR A 74 -0.12 -6.61 8.30
C THR A 74 -0.66 -5.49 9.18
N SER A 75 0.10 -5.05 10.20
CA SER A 75 -0.27 -3.90 11.03
C SER A 75 -0.26 -2.59 10.25
N ALA A 76 0.72 -2.39 9.35
CA ALA A 76 0.75 -1.23 8.45
C ALA A 76 -0.42 -1.26 7.46
N MET A 77 -0.78 -2.42 6.90
CA MET A 77 -1.96 -2.59 6.04
C MET A 77 -3.26 -2.26 6.76
N ALA A 78 -3.34 -2.57 8.06
CA ALA A 78 -4.47 -2.25 8.92
C ALA A 78 -4.53 -0.77 9.37
N GLY A 79 -3.53 0.06 9.03
CA GLY A 79 -3.44 1.44 9.50
C GLY A 79 -2.97 1.58 10.95
N ARG A 80 -2.48 0.49 11.57
CA ARG A 80 -1.98 0.47 12.96
C ARG A 80 -0.48 0.81 13.00
N TYR A 81 -0.13 1.99 12.52
CA TYR A 81 1.27 2.39 12.27
C TYR A 81 2.17 2.31 13.51
N ARG A 82 1.69 2.76 14.68
CA ARG A 82 2.46 2.64 15.94
C ARG A 82 2.79 1.18 16.27
N LYS A 83 1.84 0.26 16.08
CA LYS A 83 2.03 -1.18 16.32
C LYS A 83 2.99 -1.78 15.29
N SER A 84 2.86 -1.39 14.03
CA SER A 84 3.81 -1.79 12.98
C SER A 84 5.24 -1.39 13.32
N ILE A 85 5.47 -0.13 13.69
CA ILE A 85 6.81 0.34 14.09
C ILE A 85 7.36 -0.44 15.28
N LYS A 86 6.52 -0.76 16.28
CA LYS A 86 6.94 -1.60 17.42
C LYS A 86 7.43 -2.98 16.99
N PHE A 87 6.70 -3.67 16.11
CA PHE A 87 7.15 -4.95 15.56
C PHE A 87 8.42 -4.81 14.72
N LEU A 88 8.52 -3.71 13.96
CA LEU A 88 9.64 -3.46 13.07
C LEU A 88 10.98 -3.28 13.81
N LYS A 89 10.98 -2.79 15.05
CA LYS A 89 12.20 -2.63 15.87
C LYS A 89 12.97 -3.95 16.09
N ASN A 90 12.25 -5.06 16.15
CA ASN A 90 12.80 -6.39 16.39
C ASN A 90 12.64 -7.31 15.17
N ALA A 91 12.37 -6.73 14.00
CA ALA A 91 12.17 -7.46 12.75
C ALA A 91 13.51 -7.77 12.07
N GLU A 92 13.47 -8.70 11.12
CA GLU A 92 14.66 -9.05 10.34
C GLU A 92 14.97 -7.96 9.30
N MET A 93 16.24 -7.55 9.20
CA MET A 93 16.69 -6.41 8.39
C MET A 93 17.79 -6.75 7.40
N GLU A 94 18.55 -7.81 7.65
CA GLU A 94 19.84 -8.06 6.99
C GLU A 94 19.73 -9.20 5.97
N MET A 95 18.77 -10.12 6.16
CA MET A 95 18.51 -11.17 5.17
C MET A 95 18.16 -10.61 3.78
N GLU A 96 18.57 -11.36 2.76
CA GLU A 96 18.25 -11.01 1.38
C GLU A 96 16.72 -10.93 1.16
N GLY A 97 16.29 -9.83 0.55
CA GLY A 97 14.89 -9.54 0.29
C GLY A 97 14.11 -8.99 1.49
N THR A 98 14.55 -9.20 2.73
CA THR A 98 13.86 -8.65 3.91
C THR A 98 14.10 -7.15 4.05
N HIS A 99 15.29 -6.66 3.68
CA HIS A 99 15.61 -5.22 3.71
C HIS A 99 14.64 -4.37 2.88
N SER A 100 14.34 -4.81 1.65
CA SER A 100 13.40 -4.11 0.77
C SER A 100 11.97 -4.11 1.35
N LEU A 101 11.52 -5.23 1.93
CA LEU A 101 10.22 -5.26 2.61
C LEU A 101 10.21 -4.36 3.85
N PHE A 102 11.29 -4.36 4.62
CA PHE A 102 11.47 -3.54 5.82
C PHE A 102 11.35 -2.05 5.47
N THR A 103 12.08 -1.59 4.46
CA THR A 103 12.03 -0.19 3.98
C THR A 103 10.65 0.18 3.40
N ILE A 104 9.97 -0.74 2.70
CA ILE A 104 8.57 -0.56 2.28
C ILE A 104 7.65 -0.31 3.49
N ILE A 105 7.80 -1.10 4.57
CA ILE A 105 6.99 -0.93 5.77
C ILE A 105 7.28 0.42 6.45
N GLN A 106 8.55 0.83 6.52
CA GLN A 106 8.92 2.16 7.02
C GLN A 106 8.27 3.27 6.20
N ALA A 107 8.29 3.17 4.86
CA ALA A 107 7.65 4.13 3.97
C ALA A 107 6.14 4.21 4.21
N HIS A 108 5.47 3.05 4.35
CA HIS A 108 4.03 3.01 4.64
C HIS A 108 3.68 3.65 5.99
N CYS A 109 4.49 3.41 7.02
CA CYS A 109 4.28 4.01 8.33
C CYS A 109 4.52 5.52 8.31
N ALA A 110 5.60 5.97 7.65
CA ALA A 110 5.92 7.38 7.50
C ALA A 110 4.80 8.14 6.77
N LEU A 111 4.30 7.59 5.66
CA LEU A 111 3.17 8.17 4.93
C LEU A 111 1.89 8.17 5.79
N GLY A 112 1.65 7.09 6.53
CA GLY A 112 0.58 6.97 7.53
C GLY A 112 0.60 8.05 8.61
N GLN A 113 1.79 8.54 8.93
CA GLN A 113 2.07 9.61 9.88
C GLN A 113 2.16 11.00 9.23
N GLY A 114 1.89 11.12 7.91
CA GLY A 114 1.96 12.38 7.18
C GLY A 114 3.38 12.84 6.82
N ASN A 115 4.41 12.04 7.11
CA ASN A 115 5.80 12.38 6.81
C ASN A 115 6.17 11.94 5.38
N ILE A 116 5.84 12.79 4.41
CA ILE A 116 6.04 12.53 2.98
C ILE A 116 7.53 12.40 2.64
N SER A 117 8.38 13.25 3.20
CA SER A 117 9.82 13.24 2.92
C SER A 117 10.47 11.91 3.33
N LYS A 118 10.17 11.44 4.55
CA LYS A 118 10.66 10.14 5.05
C LYS A 118 10.06 8.98 4.26
N ALA A 119 8.79 9.06 3.88
CA ALA A 119 8.16 8.05 3.04
C ALA A 119 8.83 7.97 1.65
N SER A 120 9.13 9.11 1.03
CA SER A 120 9.83 9.23 -0.25
C SER A 120 11.25 8.68 -0.19
N TYR A 121 11.99 8.99 0.87
CA TYR A 121 13.33 8.43 1.09
C TYR A 121 13.31 6.89 1.13
N HIS A 122 12.49 6.30 1.99
CA HIS A 122 12.43 4.85 2.14
C HIS A 122 11.86 4.13 0.90
N ILE A 123 10.90 4.72 0.19
CA ILE A 123 10.34 4.08 -1.02
C ILE A 123 11.34 4.05 -2.16
N LYS A 124 12.23 5.05 -2.27
CA LYS A 124 13.28 5.10 -3.29
C LYS A 124 14.31 3.99 -3.05
N ILE A 125 14.80 3.86 -1.82
CA ILE A 125 15.69 2.76 -1.41
C ILE A 125 15.04 1.41 -1.74
N ALA A 126 13.79 1.22 -1.32
CA ALA A 126 13.06 -0.02 -1.58
C ALA A 126 12.93 -0.32 -3.09
N LEU A 127 12.70 0.71 -3.91
CA LEU A 127 12.54 0.57 -5.35
C LEU A 127 13.86 0.18 -6.01
N GLU A 128 14.95 0.90 -5.71
CA GLU A 128 16.29 0.64 -6.23
C GLU A 128 16.76 -0.78 -5.91
N GLU A 129 16.58 -1.22 -4.65
CA GLU A 129 16.91 -2.58 -4.26
C GLU A 129 16.03 -3.63 -4.96
N SER A 130 14.72 -3.37 -5.07
CA SER A 130 13.79 -4.29 -5.72
C SER A 130 14.11 -4.46 -7.20
N GLU A 131 14.57 -3.40 -7.86
CA GLU A 131 15.01 -3.42 -9.26
C GLU A 131 16.32 -4.21 -9.39
N LYS A 132 17.35 -3.86 -8.58
CA LYS A 132 18.65 -4.53 -8.59
C LYS A 132 18.54 -6.04 -8.36
N ARG A 133 17.69 -6.46 -7.41
CA ARG A 133 17.53 -7.87 -7.01
C ARG A 133 16.33 -8.56 -7.67
N GLN A 134 15.64 -7.90 -8.59
CA GLN A 134 14.45 -8.43 -9.29
C GLN A 134 13.34 -8.95 -8.36
N LEU A 135 13.15 -8.32 -7.20
CA LEU A 135 12.16 -8.71 -6.19
C LEU A 135 10.75 -8.26 -6.61
N ARG A 136 10.13 -9.00 -7.53
CA ARG A 136 8.90 -8.62 -8.25
C ARG A 136 7.77 -8.10 -7.34
N ASN A 137 7.54 -8.74 -6.20
CA ASN A 137 6.52 -8.35 -5.23
C ASN A 137 6.85 -7.01 -4.54
N HIS A 138 8.12 -6.80 -4.21
CA HIS A 138 8.59 -5.56 -3.58
C HIS A 138 8.65 -4.43 -4.61
N LEU A 139 9.03 -4.74 -5.85
CA LEU A 139 8.99 -3.83 -6.99
C LEU A 139 7.58 -3.27 -7.20
N HIS A 140 6.55 -4.13 -7.12
CA HIS A 140 5.17 -3.68 -7.17
C HIS A 140 4.83 -2.71 -6.03
N ALA A 141 5.12 -3.09 -4.79
CA ALA A 141 4.77 -2.30 -3.62
C ALA A 141 5.53 -0.95 -3.59
N ALA A 142 6.82 -0.96 -3.89
CA ALA A 142 7.68 0.23 -3.93
C ALA A 142 7.22 1.20 -5.03
N SER A 143 7.05 0.73 -6.27
CA SER A 143 6.62 1.60 -7.36
C SER A 143 5.17 2.09 -7.22
N LEU A 144 4.28 1.31 -6.58
CA LEU A 144 2.94 1.79 -6.22
C LEU A 144 3.00 2.85 -5.12
N GLY A 145 3.85 2.66 -4.11
CA GLY A 145 4.10 3.64 -3.06
C GLY A 145 4.66 4.95 -3.61
N LEU A 146 5.60 4.88 -4.55
CA LEU A 146 6.15 6.06 -5.22
C LEU A 146 5.07 6.81 -6.00
N ALA A 147 4.22 6.10 -6.77
CA ALA A 147 3.08 6.72 -7.44
C ALA A 147 2.12 7.38 -6.44
N GLY A 148 1.86 6.74 -5.29
CA GLY A 148 1.04 7.30 -4.23
C GLY A 148 1.63 8.58 -3.62
N ILE A 149 2.96 8.63 -3.42
CA ILE A 149 3.67 9.82 -2.94
C ILE A 149 3.58 10.96 -3.96
N ARG A 150 3.78 10.68 -5.26
CA ARG A 150 3.59 11.68 -6.33
C ARG A 150 2.16 12.22 -6.36
N ALA A 151 1.16 11.33 -6.26
CA ALA A 151 -0.24 11.74 -6.16
C ALA A 151 -0.51 12.59 -4.91
N THR A 152 0.12 12.26 -3.78
CA THR A 152 0.03 13.00 -2.52
C THR A 152 0.53 14.46 -2.66
N LEU A 153 1.54 14.67 -3.50
CA LEU A 153 2.12 15.98 -3.81
C LEU A 153 1.34 16.74 -4.92
N GLY A 154 0.26 16.17 -5.43
CA GLY A 154 -0.50 16.74 -6.56
C GLY A 154 0.16 16.53 -7.93
N GLU A 155 1.22 15.72 -8.02
CA GLU A 155 1.95 15.39 -9.25
C GLU A 155 1.24 14.26 -10.02
N GLU A 156 -0.03 14.49 -10.40
CA GLU A 156 -0.92 13.47 -10.96
C GLU A 156 -0.36 12.84 -12.25
N LYS A 157 0.22 13.67 -13.14
CA LYS A 157 0.82 13.20 -14.40
C LYS A 157 1.97 12.23 -14.14
N GLU A 158 2.85 12.55 -13.19
CA GLU A 158 3.97 11.69 -12.81
C GLU A 158 3.50 10.41 -12.13
N ALA A 159 2.52 10.51 -11.21
CA ALA A 159 1.92 9.35 -10.57
C ALA A 159 1.35 8.37 -11.61
N LYS A 160 0.57 8.88 -12.58
CA LYS A 160 0.02 8.09 -13.69
C LYS A 160 1.13 7.51 -14.59
N ALA A 161 2.21 8.25 -14.85
CA ALA A 161 3.35 7.77 -15.62
C ALA A 161 4.04 6.59 -14.93
N ILE A 162 4.31 6.68 -13.62
CA ILE A 162 4.89 5.59 -12.83
C ILE A 162 3.98 4.37 -12.84
N LEU A 163 2.67 4.55 -12.65
CA LEU A 163 1.71 3.44 -12.71
C LEU A 163 1.81 2.69 -14.05
N ARG A 164 1.86 3.42 -15.17
CA ARG A 164 1.96 2.88 -16.53
C ARG A 164 3.29 2.19 -16.81
N LYS A 165 4.41 2.78 -16.39
CA LYS A 165 5.78 2.27 -16.62
C LYS A 165 5.92 0.80 -16.25
N TYR A 166 5.37 0.38 -15.11
CA TYR A 166 5.55 -0.99 -14.61
C TYR A 166 4.48 -2.00 -15.07
N ILE A 167 3.41 -1.56 -15.75
CA ILE A 167 2.37 -2.49 -16.22
C ILE A 167 2.91 -3.57 -17.18
N PRO A 168 3.69 -3.22 -18.23
CA PRO A 168 4.24 -4.23 -19.15
C PRO A 168 5.09 -5.27 -18.42
N LEU A 169 5.90 -4.82 -17.45
CA LEU A 169 6.76 -5.69 -16.65
C LEU A 169 5.94 -6.67 -15.80
N PHE A 170 4.88 -6.19 -15.12
CA PHE A 170 4.02 -7.07 -14.32
C PHE A 170 3.20 -8.03 -15.18
N ARG A 171 2.84 -7.65 -16.42
CA ARG A 171 2.26 -8.59 -17.39
C ARG A 171 3.25 -9.69 -17.76
N LYS A 172 4.50 -9.34 -18.06
CA LYS A 172 5.58 -10.30 -18.35
C LYS A 172 5.81 -11.27 -17.19
N TYR A 173 5.69 -10.80 -15.95
CA TYR A 173 5.82 -11.64 -14.75
C TYR A 173 4.55 -12.41 -14.37
N GLY A 174 3.46 -12.32 -15.14
CA GLY A 174 2.19 -13.00 -14.80
C GLY A 174 1.49 -12.44 -13.56
N MET A 175 1.85 -11.24 -13.11
CA MET A 175 1.32 -10.57 -11.92
C MET A 175 -0.02 -9.89 -12.24
N LYS A 176 -1.05 -10.69 -12.52
CA LYS A 176 -2.37 -10.21 -12.98
C LYS A 176 -3.04 -9.32 -11.95
N ARG A 177 -2.93 -9.66 -10.66
CA ARG A 177 -3.51 -8.89 -9.55
C ARG A 177 -2.95 -7.47 -9.51
N GLU A 178 -1.63 -7.34 -9.57
CA GLU A 178 -0.90 -6.08 -9.53
C GLU A 178 -1.22 -5.21 -10.75
N THR A 179 -1.31 -5.84 -11.92
CA THR A 179 -1.73 -5.19 -13.16
C THR A 179 -3.16 -4.64 -13.03
N LEU A 180 -4.08 -5.42 -12.46
CA LEU A 180 -5.47 -5.01 -12.26
C LEU A 180 -5.60 -3.86 -11.26
N ILE A 181 -4.85 -3.89 -10.15
CA ILE A 181 -4.80 -2.78 -9.18
C ILE A 181 -4.38 -1.49 -9.90
N ARG A 182 -3.32 -1.53 -10.71
CA ARG A 182 -2.83 -0.33 -11.43
C ARG A 182 -3.83 0.17 -12.47
N ASN A 183 -4.45 -0.73 -13.22
CA ASN A 183 -5.48 -0.34 -14.19
C ASN A 183 -6.71 0.26 -13.50
N ALA A 184 -7.06 -0.21 -12.30
CA ALA A 184 -8.13 0.37 -11.49
C ALA A 184 -7.80 1.80 -11.04
N LEU A 185 -6.55 2.07 -10.65
CA LEU A 185 -6.07 3.41 -10.28
C LEU A 185 -5.87 4.34 -11.49
N LEU A 186 -5.63 3.78 -12.67
CA LEU A 186 -5.56 4.52 -13.94
C LEU A 186 -6.93 4.71 -14.61
N GLU A 187 -8.00 4.20 -14.00
CA GLU A 187 -9.38 4.24 -14.53
C GLU A 187 -9.58 3.51 -15.88
N LYS A 188 -8.68 2.60 -16.26
CA LYS A 188 -8.68 1.98 -17.60
C LYS A 188 -9.55 0.73 -17.75
N ASN A 189 -9.74 -0.08 -16.71
CA ASN A 189 -10.41 -1.38 -16.82
C ASN A 189 -11.49 -1.58 -15.76
N LEU A 190 -12.60 -2.26 -16.07
CA LEU A 190 -13.62 -2.66 -15.09
C LEU A 190 -13.10 -3.78 -14.17
N ILE A 191 -13.36 -3.67 -12.87
CA ILE A 191 -13.15 -4.77 -11.91
C ILE A 191 -14.40 -5.66 -11.99
N SER A 192 -14.27 -6.89 -12.48
CA SER A 192 -15.41 -7.82 -12.57
C SER A 192 -15.88 -8.31 -11.19
N LYS A 193 -17.10 -8.85 -11.13
CA LYS A 193 -17.70 -9.39 -9.90
C LYS A 193 -16.89 -10.55 -9.31
N GLU A 194 -16.27 -11.36 -10.16
CA GLU A 194 -15.43 -12.51 -9.80
C GLU A 194 -14.18 -12.05 -9.04
N HIS A 195 -13.49 -11.02 -9.55
CA HIS A 195 -12.34 -10.41 -8.87
C HIS A 195 -12.71 -9.88 -7.48
N ILE A 196 -13.88 -9.24 -7.37
CA ILE A 196 -14.39 -8.68 -6.11
C ILE A 196 -14.64 -9.78 -5.06
N LYS A 197 -15.22 -10.91 -5.48
CA LYS A 197 -15.51 -12.02 -4.55
C LYS A 197 -14.23 -12.63 -3.99
N GLY A 198 -13.15 -12.67 -4.76
CA GLY A 198 -11.88 -13.29 -4.37
C GLY A 198 -11.01 -12.48 -3.41
N PHE A 199 -10.98 -11.15 -3.58
CA PHE A 199 -9.97 -10.30 -2.96
C PHE A 199 -10.58 -9.02 -2.38
N PRO A 200 -10.57 -8.85 -1.04
CA PRO A 200 -11.05 -7.65 -0.37
C PRO A 200 -10.54 -6.33 -0.96
N ILE A 201 -9.29 -6.30 -1.43
CA ILE A 201 -8.67 -5.12 -2.06
C ILE A 201 -9.45 -4.63 -3.29
N PHE A 202 -9.99 -5.54 -4.11
CA PHE A 202 -10.75 -5.18 -5.31
C PHE A 202 -12.15 -4.70 -4.97
N LYS A 203 -12.77 -5.24 -3.91
CA LYS A 203 -14.01 -4.67 -3.39
C LYS A 203 -13.78 -3.22 -2.95
N LEU A 204 -12.70 -2.96 -2.21
CA LEU A 204 -12.35 -1.62 -1.76
C LEU A 204 -12.13 -0.65 -2.94
N LEU A 205 -11.32 -1.04 -3.93
CA LEU A 205 -11.11 -0.25 -5.14
C LEU A 205 -12.42 0.00 -5.91
N SER A 206 -13.31 -1.00 -6.02
CA SER A 206 -14.60 -0.83 -6.70
C SER A 206 -15.52 0.19 -6.02
N LEU A 207 -15.40 0.38 -4.70
CA LEU A 207 -16.17 1.37 -3.97
C LEU A 207 -15.65 2.79 -4.20
N LEU A 208 -14.34 2.96 -4.43
CA LEU A 208 -13.67 4.25 -4.60
C LEU A 208 -13.62 4.76 -6.05
N ARG A 209 -13.88 3.91 -7.03
CA ARG A 209 -13.84 4.29 -8.44
C ARG A 209 -15.07 5.07 -8.90
N ASN A 210 -14.87 5.80 -10.01
CA ASN A 210 -15.88 6.57 -10.75
C ASN A 210 -16.46 7.72 -9.92
N ASN A 211 -15.61 8.69 -9.55
CA ASN A 211 -15.99 9.89 -8.79
C ASN A 211 -16.91 9.56 -7.61
N PRO A 212 -16.38 8.86 -6.59
CA PRO A 212 -17.21 8.29 -5.55
C PRO A 212 -17.94 9.42 -4.82
N SER A 213 -19.26 9.31 -4.73
CA SER A 213 -20.02 10.15 -3.82
C SER A 213 -19.53 9.94 -2.38
N THR A 214 -19.75 10.92 -1.50
CA THR A 214 -19.43 10.81 -0.08
C THR A 214 -20.01 9.54 0.56
N GLY A 215 -21.19 9.10 0.10
CA GLY A 215 -21.81 7.83 0.52
C GLY A 215 -21.01 6.58 0.11
N ARG A 216 -20.46 6.54 -1.11
CA ARG A 216 -19.59 5.43 -1.55
C ARG A 216 -18.25 5.43 -0.81
N TYR A 217 -17.68 6.61 -0.59
CA TYR A 217 -16.49 6.77 0.25
C TYR A 217 -16.71 6.24 1.68
N ASN A 218 -17.82 6.59 2.33
CA ASN A 218 -18.14 6.09 3.67
C ASN A 218 -18.28 4.57 3.71
N LYS A 219 -18.87 3.96 2.66
CA LYS A 219 -18.90 2.50 2.50
C LYS A 219 -17.49 1.91 2.36
N ALA A 220 -16.63 2.54 1.56
CA ALA A 220 -15.22 2.13 1.40
C ALA A 220 -14.45 2.20 2.73
N LEU A 221 -14.60 3.29 3.48
CA LEU A 221 -13.98 3.48 4.79
C LEU A 221 -14.42 2.41 5.79
N ARG A 222 -15.72 2.18 5.91
CA ARG A 222 -16.28 1.14 6.80
C ARG A 222 -15.75 -0.24 6.43
N PHE A 223 -15.78 -0.57 5.14
CA PHE A 223 -15.25 -1.83 4.64
C PHE A 223 -13.74 -1.98 4.93
N ALA A 224 -12.94 -0.94 4.70
CA ALA A 224 -11.52 -0.96 4.98
C ALA A 224 -11.21 -1.16 6.47
N LYS A 225 -11.98 -0.54 7.37
CA LYS A 225 -11.88 -0.78 8.82
C LYS A 225 -12.21 -2.24 9.17
N GLU A 226 -13.32 -2.77 8.68
CA GLU A 226 -13.78 -4.13 8.98
C GLU A 226 -12.79 -5.22 8.52
N LYS A 227 -12.17 -5.01 7.34
CA LYS A 227 -11.24 -5.96 6.72
C LYS A 227 -9.76 -5.73 7.07
N GLU A 228 -9.46 -4.79 7.96
CA GLU A 228 -8.09 -4.39 8.29
C GLU A 228 -7.26 -3.95 7.05
N LEU A 229 -7.86 -3.13 6.21
CA LEU A 229 -7.29 -2.54 5.00
C LEU A 229 -7.15 -1.01 5.09
N LEU A 230 -7.32 -0.42 6.26
CA LEU A 230 -7.35 1.03 6.43
C LEU A 230 -6.03 1.70 5.99
N GLY A 231 -4.88 1.09 6.29
CA GLY A 231 -3.59 1.60 5.83
C GLY A 231 -3.32 1.38 4.34
N PHE A 232 -4.01 0.44 3.70
CA PHE A 232 -4.08 0.41 2.23
C PHE A 232 -4.94 1.56 1.70
N LEU A 233 -6.13 1.78 2.27
CA LEU A 233 -7.01 2.89 1.91
C LEU A 233 -6.26 4.24 1.98
N HIS A 234 -5.54 4.52 3.07
CA HIS A 234 -4.76 5.76 3.22
C HIS A 234 -3.75 6.01 2.08
N ARG A 235 -3.20 4.94 1.48
CA ARG A 235 -2.23 5.04 0.38
C ARG A 235 -2.87 5.21 -0.98
N ILE A 236 -4.10 4.73 -1.17
CA ILE A 236 -4.78 4.78 -2.47
C ILE A 236 -5.82 5.90 -2.56
N ILE A 237 -6.30 6.44 -1.44
CA ILE A 237 -7.32 7.49 -1.43
C ILE A 237 -6.83 8.79 -2.08
N VAL A 238 -5.51 8.99 -2.14
CA VAL A 238 -4.88 10.13 -2.84
C VAL A 238 -5.08 10.10 -4.36
N PHE A 239 -5.46 8.95 -4.94
CA PHE A 239 -5.87 8.85 -6.35
C PHE A 239 -7.36 9.17 -6.57
N PHE A 240 -8.13 9.32 -5.49
CA PHE A 240 -9.56 9.66 -5.51
C PHE A 240 -9.85 10.73 -4.45
N PRO A 241 -9.22 11.93 -4.53
CA PRO A 241 -9.25 12.90 -3.45
C PRO A 241 -10.60 13.65 -3.31
N GLU A 242 -11.43 13.63 -4.35
CA GLU A 242 -12.69 14.37 -4.48
C GLU A 242 -13.67 14.14 -3.30
N PRO A 243 -14.03 12.90 -2.92
CA PRO A 243 -14.94 12.67 -1.79
C PRO A 243 -14.41 13.21 -0.46
N VAL A 244 -13.09 13.16 -0.24
CA VAL A 244 -12.48 13.64 1.01
C VAL A 244 -12.50 15.15 1.03
N ARG A 245 -12.11 15.80 -0.08
CA ARG A 245 -12.19 17.26 -0.24
C ARG A 245 -13.61 17.77 -0.04
N ALA A 246 -14.60 17.12 -0.65
CA ALA A 246 -16.01 17.51 -0.52
C ALA A 246 -16.56 17.37 0.92
N LEU A 247 -16.02 16.45 1.73
CA LEU A 247 -16.34 16.35 3.16
C LEU A 247 -15.65 17.46 3.97
N LEU A 248 -14.37 17.74 3.69
CA LEU A 248 -13.61 18.80 4.34
C LEU A 248 -14.22 20.19 4.08
N GLU A 249 -14.59 20.49 2.84
CA GLU A 249 -15.26 21.75 2.45
C GLU A 249 -16.60 21.95 3.19
N LYS A 250 -17.27 20.87 3.57
CA LYS A 250 -18.52 20.89 4.34
C LYS A 250 -18.30 20.81 5.86
N GLY A 251 -17.05 20.85 6.33
CA GLY A 251 -16.70 20.69 7.74
C GLY A 251 -17.08 19.32 8.33
N LYS A 252 -17.28 18.29 7.50
CA LYS A 252 -17.71 16.96 7.93
C LYS A 252 -16.53 16.07 8.27
N ASP A 253 -16.71 15.18 9.25
CA ASP A 253 -15.72 14.15 9.55
C ASP A 253 -15.52 13.22 8.34
N THR A 254 -14.25 13.02 7.99
CA THR A 254 -13.84 12.10 6.91
C THR A 254 -13.52 10.72 7.45
N GLY A 255 -13.31 10.57 8.76
CA GLY A 255 -12.84 9.38 9.44
C GLY A 255 -11.40 8.97 9.09
N LEU A 256 -10.64 9.83 8.41
CA LEU A 256 -9.19 9.69 8.19
C LEU A 256 -8.41 10.35 9.33
N PRO A 257 -7.20 9.84 9.66
CA PRO A 257 -6.33 10.50 10.63
C PRO A 257 -5.95 11.92 10.18
N ARG A 258 -5.83 12.85 11.14
CA ARG A 258 -5.41 14.24 10.88
C ARG A 258 -4.11 14.32 10.07
N ALA A 259 -3.16 13.42 10.33
CA ALA A 259 -1.91 13.34 9.59
C ALA A 259 -2.12 13.10 8.07
N ILE A 260 -3.11 12.28 7.70
CA ILE A 260 -3.49 12.03 6.30
C ILE A 260 -4.25 13.23 5.74
N LEU A 261 -5.15 13.82 6.53
CA LEU A 261 -5.90 15.02 6.11
C LEU A 261 -5.04 16.26 5.89
N ASN A 262 -3.84 16.28 6.45
CA ASN A 262 -2.86 17.35 6.27
C ASN A 262 -1.95 17.12 5.05
N LEU A 263 -2.16 16.08 4.26
CA LEU A 263 -1.41 15.89 3.03
C LEU A 263 -1.81 16.94 1.98
N PRO A 264 -0.87 17.43 1.14
CA PRO A 264 -1.13 18.53 0.20
C PRO A 264 -2.28 18.25 -0.78
N ILE A 265 -2.47 16.99 -1.19
CA ILE A 265 -3.58 16.63 -2.07
C ILE A 265 -4.96 16.93 -1.45
N PHE A 266 -5.11 16.95 -0.12
CA PHE A 266 -6.39 17.26 0.52
C PHE A 266 -6.52 18.73 0.96
N ARG A 267 -5.41 19.45 1.12
CA ARG A 267 -5.36 20.84 1.55
C ARG A 267 -4.63 21.70 0.54
N LYS A 268 -5.39 22.42 -0.28
CA LYS A 268 -4.85 23.28 -1.35
C LYS A 268 -4.04 24.45 -0.79
N GLU A 269 -4.23 24.80 0.48
CA GLU A 269 -3.53 25.90 1.15
C GLU A 269 -2.06 25.55 1.44
N ILE A 270 -1.72 24.25 1.54
CA ILE A 270 -0.36 23.80 1.81
C ILE A 270 0.45 23.92 0.51
N PRO A 271 1.47 24.79 0.45
CA PRO A 271 2.23 24.97 -0.78
C PRO A 271 3.20 23.81 -0.97
N VAL A 272 3.16 23.20 -2.15
CA VAL A 272 4.16 22.25 -2.65
C VAL A 272 5.02 22.96 -3.67
N TYR A 273 6.32 23.07 -3.37
CA TYR A 273 7.29 23.66 -4.29
C TYR A 273 8.01 22.56 -5.07
N SER A 274 8.01 22.67 -6.40
CA SER A 274 8.90 21.88 -7.27
C SER A 274 9.95 22.83 -7.83
N VAL A 275 11.21 22.57 -7.51
CA VAL A 275 12.35 23.37 -7.98
C VAL A 275 13.15 22.54 -8.97
N LYS A 276 13.33 23.06 -10.18
CA LYS A 276 14.24 22.48 -11.19
C LYS A 276 15.45 23.40 -11.31
N PHE A 277 16.62 22.83 -11.04
CA PHE A 277 17.91 23.54 -10.99
C PHE A 277 18.91 23.04 -12.06
N LEU A 278 18.54 22.04 -12.87
CA LEU A 278 19.32 21.62 -14.04
C LEU A 278 18.95 22.53 -15.23
N GLY A 279 19.55 23.72 -15.29
CA GLY A 279 19.28 24.77 -16.28
C GLY A 279 18.81 26.07 -15.62
N HIS A 280 17.93 26.84 -16.29
CA HIS A 280 17.29 27.99 -15.67
C HIS A 280 16.48 27.54 -14.44
N LEU A 281 16.62 28.28 -13.34
CA LEU A 281 15.87 28.02 -12.11
C LEU A 281 14.38 28.17 -12.39
N ILE A 282 13.66 27.04 -12.36
CA ILE A 282 12.21 27.00 -12.56
C ILE A 282 11.58 26.56 -11.24
N ILE A 283 10.71 27.41 -10.69
CA ILE A 283 9.94 27.11 -9.49
C ILE A 283 8.47 26.93 -9.86
N TYR A 284 7.85 25.86 -9.40
CA TYR A 284 6.40 25.68 -9.42
C TYR A 284 5.88 25.69 -7.99
N LYS A 285 4.76 26.36 -7.74
CA LYS A 285 3.97 26.26 -6.50
C LYS A 285 2.64 25.60 -6.83
N ASN A 286 2.36 24.46 -6.20
CA ASN A 286 1.15 23.66 -6.45
C ASN A 286 0.96 23.38 -7.95
N GLN A 287 2.04 23.01 -8.63
CA GLN A 287 2.08 22.73 -10.09
C GLN A 287 1.84 23.95 -11.00
N LYS A 288 1.73 25.17 -10.45
CA LYS A 288 1.69 26.42 -11.21
C LYS A 288 3.06 27.06 -11.25
N TYR A 289 3.52 27.47 -12.43
CA TYR A 289 4.81 28.14 -12.59
C TYR A 289 4.82 29.45 -11.79
N LEU A 290 5.88 29.65 -11.01
CA LEU A 290 6.18 30.90 -10.35
C LEU A 290 7.30 31.59 -11.13
N SER A 291 6.96 32.71 -11.76
CA SER A 291 7.95 33.68 -12.21
C SER A 291 8.62 34.26 -10.96
N VAL A 292 9.81 33.79 -10.63
CA VAL A 292 10.64 34.39 -9.57
C VAL A 292 11.95 34.79 -10.21
N MET A 293 12.14 36.09 -10.41
CA MET A 293 13.44 36.68 -10.71
C MET A 293 14.24 36.67 -9.40
N PHE A 294 15.12 35.69 -9.22
CA PHE A 294 16.11 35.78 -8.14
C PHE A 294 17.20 36.73 -8.63
N THR A 295 17.31 37.89 -8.01
CA THR A 295 18.52 38.69 -8.12
C THR A 295 19.64 37.93 -7.39
N PRO A 296 20.75 37.57 -8.07
CA PRO A 296 21.89 37.00 -7.38
C PRO A 296 22.39 38.01 -6.34
N LYS A 297 22.66 37.53 -5.12
CA LYS A 297 23.37 38.28 -4.08
C LYS A 297 24.86 37.98 -4.19
#